data_AF-A0A6C0D2X5-F1
#
_entry.id   AF-A0A6C0D2X5-F1
#
_cell.length_a   1.000
_cell.length_b   1.000
_cell.length_c   1.000
_cell.angle_alpha   90.00
_cell.angle_beta   90.00
_cell.angle_gamma   90.00
#
_symmetry.space_group_name_H-M   'P 1'
#
loop_
_entity.id
_entity.type
_entity.pdbx_description
1 polymer ?
#
loop_
_entity_poly.entity_id
_entity_poly.type
_entity_poly.pdbx_seq_one_letter_code
_entity_poly.pdbx_strand_id
1 'polypeptide(L)'
;MTDIVETKNDTWYCYILRNKQAQYAHLSYNGSTNNPKRRLRQHNEEIVGGAHYTHGRGGGWEIYALLTGFPDHKNALSCEWRIKHTLGRPGKRPSQHCGVAGRIRGLSEVLKTDRWTSKCQHMNCDMSLVLYLADDVVRFIDVSGLPSYVTFAGPIPDF
;
A
#
# COMPACT_ATOMS: atom_id res chain seq x y z
N MET A 1 32.12 26.99 4.96
CA MET A 1 31.02 26.50 5.80
C MET A 1 29.75 26.67 4.99
N THR A 2 29.37 25.64 4.26
CA THR A 2 28.09 25.55 3.57
C THR A 2 27.46 24.32 4.18
N ASP A 3 26.52 24.52 5.11
CA ASP A 3 25.75 23.43 5.66
C ASP A 3 24.94 22.84 4.51
N ILE A 4 25.40 21.69 4.00
CA ILE A 4 24.55 20.83 3.18
C ILE A 4 23.46 20.37 4.14
N VAL A 5 22.29 21.02 4.06
CA VAL A 5 21.08 20.51 4.69
C VAL A 5 20.81 19.18 4.02
N GLU A 6 21.22 18.10 4.69
CA GLU A 6 20.89 16.75 4.28
C GLU A 6 19.37 16.62 4.36
N THR A 7 18.70 16.80 3.22
CA THR A 7 17.25 16.66 3.15
C THR A 7 16.95 15.20 3.40
N LYS A 8 16.58 14.86 4.64
CA LYS A 8 16.10 13.55 5.01
C LYS A 8 14.82 13.30 4.20
N ASN A 9 14.94 12.58 3.09
CA ASN A 9 13.78 12.22 2.30
C ASN A 9 12.90 11.31 3.15
N ASP A 10 11.69 11.78 3.46
CA ASP A 10 10.71 10.98 4.17
C ASP A 10 10.45 9.69 3.40
N THR A 11 10.59 8.54 4.07
CA THR A 11 10.21 7.25 3.49
C THR A 11 8.69 7.19 3.37
N TRP A 12 8.20 7.00 2.15
CA TRP A 12 6.77 6.87 1.88
C TRP A 12 6.34 5.40 1.76
N TYR A 13 5.09 5.16 2.11
CA TYR A 13 4.47 3.84 2.10
C TYR A 13 3.11 3.91 1.43
N CYS A 14 2.79 2.87 0.65
CA CYS A 14 1.43 2.50 0.31
C CYS A 14 1.07 1.27 1.12
N TYR A 15 -0.13 1.25 1.70
CA TYR A 15 -0.58 0.11 2.50
C TYR A 15 -1.98 -0.31 2.13
N ILE A 16 -2.31 -1.55 2.48
CA ILE A 16 -3.64 -2.11 2.41
C ILE A 16 -4.02 -2.65 3.78
N LEU A 17 -5.22 -2.26 4.26
CA LEU A 17 -5.77 -2.65 5.55
C LEU A 17 -6.88 -3.68 5.40
N ARG A 18 -6.96 -4.59 6.37
CA ARG A 18 -8.12 -5.46 6.64
C ARG A 18 -8.53 -5.26 8.09
N ASN A 19 -9.77 -5.63 8.42
CA ASN A 19 -10.22 -5.66 9.81
C ASN A 19 -10.22 -7.10 10.33
N LYS A 20 -9.63 -7.33 11.50
CA LYS A 20 -9.51 -8.65 12.12
C LYS A 20 -10.79 -9.17 12.76
N GLN A 21 -11.75 -8.29 13.06
CA GLN A 21 -12.99 -8.70 13.70
C GLN A 21 -13.90 -9.39 12.69
N ALA A 22 -14.46 -10.54 13.07
CA ALA A 22 -15.29 -11.35 12.17
C ALA A 22 -16.43 -10.55 11.51
N GLN A 23 -17.09 -9.67 12.27
CA GLN A 23 -18.17 -8.80 11.78
C GLN A 23 -17.73 -7.82 10.66
N TYR A 24 -16.43 -7.50 10.59
CA TYR A 24 -15.85 -6.54 9.64
C TYR A 24 -14.81 -7.17 8.71
N ALA A 25 -14.63 -8.50 8.73
CA ALA A 25 -13.58 -9.20 7.97
C ALA A 25 -13.66 -9.01 6.44
N HIS A 26 -14.83 -8.64 5.92
CA HIS A 26 -15.04 -8.31 4.51
C HIS A 26 -14.56 -6.90 4.12
N LEU A 27 -14.28 -6.02 5.10
CA LEU A 27 -13.86 -4.65 4.88
C LEU A 27 -12.36 -4.58 4.58
N SER A 28 -12.02 -3.69 3.66
CA SER A 28 -10.63 -3.43 3.30
C SER A 28 -10.43 -2.01 2.81
N TYR A 29 -9.29 -1.43 3.12
CA TYR A 29 -8.92 -0.06 2.78
C TYR A 29 -7.51 -0.02 2.18
N ASN A 30 -7.18 1.01 1.42
CA ASN A 30 -5.79 1.26 1.01
C ASN A 30 -5.52 2.76 1.13
N GLY A 31 -4.28 3.13 1.40
CA GLY A 31 -3.87 4.52 1.55
C GLY A 31 -2.36 4.66 1.49
N SER A 32 -1.87 5.88 1.71
CA SER A 32 -0.44 6.19 1.80
C SER A 32 -0.11 6.98 3.08
N THR A 33 1.15 6.89 3.52
CA THR A 33 1.68 7.59 4.70
C THR A 33 3.21 7.61 4.67
N ASN A 34 3.83 8.56 5.37
CA ASN A 34 5.25 8.54 5.72
C ASN A 34 5.50 7.97 7.14
N ASN A 35 4.43 7.64 7.87
CA ASN A 35 4.48 7.03 9.21
C ASN A 35 3.37 5.97 9.37
N PRO A 36 3.67 4.68 9.08
CA PRO A 36 2.71 3.58 9.18
C PRO A 36 2.13 3.40 10.58
N LYS A 37 2.96 3.43 11.62
CA LYS A 37 2.54 3.29 13.03
C LYS A 37 1.47 4.29 13.39
N ARG A 38 1.76 5.59 13.17
CA ARG A 38 0.83 6.68 13.48
C ARG A 38 -0.47 6.49 12.71
N ARG A 39 -0.39 6.21 11.40
CA ARG A 39 -1.58 6.09 10.55
C ARG A 39 -2.45 4.89 10.93
N LEU A 40 -1.86 3.77 11.35
CA LEU A 40 -2.61 2.61 11.83
C LEU A 40 -3.40 2.96 13.10
N ARG A 41 -2.76 3.64 14.06
CA ARG A 41 -3.42 4.13 15.29
C ARG A 41 -4.57 5.09 14.99
N GLN A 42 -4.44 5.93 13.95
CA GLN A 42 -5.52 6.80 13.47
C GLN A 42 -6.71 5.99 12.91
N HIS A 43 -6.46 4.94 12.13
CA HIS A 43 -7.52 4.08 11.62
C HIS A 43 -8.19 3.25 12.72
N ASN A 44 -7.43 2.90 13.77
CA ASN A 44 -7.92 2.19 14.94
C ASN A 44 -8.57 3.09 16.01
N GLU A 45 -8.76 4.37 15.72
CA GLU A 45 -9.43 5.33 16.60
C GLU A 45 -8.71 5.52 17.95
N GLU A 46 -7.44 5.13 18.07
CA GLU A 46 -6.60 5.41 19.23
C GLU A 46 -6.17 6.88 19.28
N ILE A 47 -6.07 7.51 18.10
CA ILE A 47 -5.78 8.93 17.92
C ILE A 47 -6.61 9.49 16.76
N VAL A 48 -6.79 10.81 16.73
CA VAL A 48 -7.62 11.48 15.71
C VAL A 48 -6.97 11.52 14.32
N GLY A 49 -7.81 11.66 13.28
CA GLY A 49 -7.38 11.88 11.89
C GLY A 49 -7.37 10.63 11.01
N GLY A 50 -8.11 9.58 11.38
CA GLY A 50 -8.34 8.42 10.52
C GLY A 50 -9.20 8.76 9.30
N ALA A 51 -9.29 7.82 8.34
CA ALA A 51 -10.22 7.97 7.22
C ALA A 51 -11.66 7.71 7.67
N HIS A 52 -12.65 8.46 7.18
CA HIS A 52 -14.07 8.25 7.53
C HIS A 52 -14.52 6.78 7.34
N TYR A 53 -14.07 6.13 6.26
CA TYR A 53 -14.39 4.72 5.97
C TYR A 53 -13.96 3.75 7.09
N THR A 54 -12.90 4.06 7.84
CA THR A 54 -12.35 3.18 8.87
C THR A 54 -12.94 3.38 10.26
N HIS A 55 -13.68 4.48 10.49
CA HIS A 55 -14.28 4.80 11.79
C HIS A 55 -15.47 3.90 12.15
N GLY A 56 -15.69 3.70 13.44
CA GLY A 56 -16.79 2.89 13.95
C GLY A 56 -16.70 1.41 13.56
N ARG A 57 -15.49 0.91 13.28
CA ARG A 57 -15.20 -0.49 12.91
C ARG A 57 -14.46 -1.25 14.01
N GLY A 58 -14.62 -0.79 15.24
CA GLY A 58 -14.13 -1.46 16.45
C GLY A 58 -12.62 -1.44 16.65
N GLY A 59 -11.87 -0.59 15.93
CA GLY A 59 -10.41 -0.49 16.11
C GLY A 59 -9.61 -1.74 15.72
N GLY A 60 -10.19 -2.62 14.89
CA GLY A 60 -9.60 -3.91 14.52
C GLY A 60 -8.74 -3.91 13.25
N TRP A 61 -8.32 -2.75 12.74
CA TRP A 61 -7.56 -2.66 11.49
C TRP A 61 -6.12 -3.12 11.69
N GLU A 62 -5.60 -3.80 10.67
CA GLU A 62 -4.18 -4.10 10.52
C GLU A 62 -3.74 -3.92 9.08
N ILE A 63 -2.45 -3.60 8.91
CA ILE A 63 -1.80 -3.60 7.60
C ILE A 63 -1.53 -5.06 7.23
N TYR A 64 -1.95 -5.49 6.05
CA TYR A 64 -1.64 -6.84 5.54
C TYR A 64 -0.89 -6.81 4.20
N ALA A 65 -0.67 -5.62 3.63
CA ALA A 65 0.28 -5.37 2.57
C ALA A 65 0.88 -3.97 2.75
N LEU A 66 2.19 -3.85 2.63
CA LEU A 66 2.94 -2.60 2.76
C LEU A 66 4.00 -2.54 1.65
N LEU A 67 4.00 -1.45 0.88
CA LEU A 67 4.95 -1.19 -0.19
C LEU A 67 5.70 0.09 0.14
N THR A 68 7.02 0.10 0.01
CA THR A 68 7.89 1.28 0.20
C THR A 68 8.98 1.34 -0.88
N GLY A 69 9.90 2.31 -0.77
CA GLY A 69 10.95 2.57 -1.77
C GLY A 69 10.57 3.62 -2.81
N PHE A 70 9.52 4.41 -2.54
CA PHE A 70 9.11 5.49 -3.44
C PHE A 70 10.10 6.66 -3.38
N PRO A 71 10.37 7.33 -4.52
CA PRO A 71 11.27 8.48 -4.57
C PRO A 71 10.68 9.71 -3.87
N ASP A 72 9.35 9.84 -3.84
CA ASP A 72 8.66 10.95 -3.21
C ASP A 72 7.19 10.61 -2.86
N HIS A 73 6.53 11.58 -2.22
CA HIS A 73 5.10 11.52 -1.88
C HIS A 73 4.18 11.38 -3.11
N LYS A 74 4.50 12.07 -4.22
CA LYS A 74 3.64 12.12 -5.41
C LYS A 74 3.59 10.74 -6.08
N ASN A 75 4.72 10.04 -6.11
CA ASN A 75 4.83 8.69 -6.64
C ASN A 75 4.08 7.68 -5.77
N ALA A 76 4.21 7.80 -4.43
CA ALA A 76 3.41 7.00 -3.50
C ALA A 76 1.89 7.23 -3.69
N LEU A 77 1.43 8.47 -3.80
CA LEU A 77 0.01 8.77 -4.10
C LEU A 77 -0.45 8.18 -5.44
N SER A 78 0.42 8.22 -6.46
CA SER A 78 0.10 7.63 -7.76
C SER A 78 -0.03 6.10 -7.67
N CYS A 79 0.82 5.44 -6.88
CA CYS A 79 0.74 4.01 -6.60
C CYS A 79 -0.54 3.67 -5.82
N GLU A 80 -0.87 4.40 -4.74
CA GLU A 80 -2.12 4.24 -3.98
C GLU A 80 -3.33 4.31 -4.91
N TRP A 81 -3.36 5.31 -5.79
CA TRP A 81 -4.42 5.47 -6.76
C TRP A 81 -4.51 4.28 -7.72
N ARG A 82 -3.36 3.73 -8.15
CA ARG A 82 -3.32 2.58 -9.06
C ARG A 82 -3.77 1.28 -8.37
N ILE A 83 -3.47 1.10 -7.09
CA ILE A 83 -4.03 0.01 -6.24
C ILE A 83 -5.56 0.17 -6.12
N LYS A 84 -6.06 1.40 -6.02
CA LYS A 84 -7.49 1.69 -6.06
C LYS A 84 -8.11 1.35 -7.41
N HIS A 85 -7.44 1.71 -8.50
CA HIS A 85 -7.92 1.62 -9.88
C HIS A 85 -7.04 0.70 -10.72
N THR A 86 -7.10 -0.60 -10.45
CA THR A 86 -6.20 -1.61 -11.08
C THR A 86 -6.17 -1.58 -12.62
N LEU A 87 -7.24 -1.14 -13.28
CA LEU A 87 -7.32 -0.98 -14.74
C LEU A 87 -6.68 0.32 -15.28
N GLY A 88 -6.06 1.14 -14.41
CA GLY A 88 -5.42 2.41 -14.81
C GLY A 88 -6.40 3.53 -15.16
N ARG A 89 -7.69 3.40 -14.84
CA ARG A 89 -8.73 4.42 -15.07
C ARG A 89 -9.72 4.52 -13.90
N PRO A 90 -10.32 5.69 -13.64
CA PRO A 90 -11.37 5.84 -12.65
C PRO A 90 -12.52 4.86 -12.88
N GLY A 91 -13.11 4.35 -11.80
CA GLY A 91 -14.27 3.46 -11.87
C GLY A 91 -14.25 2.37 -10.81
N LYS A 92 -15.24 1.47 -10.89
CA LYS A 92 -15.34 0.33 -9.99
C LYS A 92 -14.18 -0.63 -10.24
N ARG A 93 -13.54 -1.07 -9.15
CA ARG A 93 -12.53 -2.12 -9.21
C ARG A 93 -13.14 -3.41 -9.77
N PRO A 94 -12.43 -4.16 -10.64
CA PRO A 94 -12.88 -5.47 -11.11
C PRO A 94 -13.21 -6.39 -9.93
N SER A 95 -14.23 -7.24 -10.07
CA SER A 95 -14.72 -8.10 -8.98
C SER A 95 -13.62 -9.03 -8.46
N GLN A 96 -12.78 -9.56 -9.35
CA GLN A 96 -11.64 -10.40 -8.99
C GLN A 96 -10.56 -9.69 -8.18
N HIS A 97 -10.55 -8.35 -8.18
CA HIS A 97 -9.64 -7.53 -7.38
C HIS A 97 -10.28 -6.98 -6.09
N CYS A 98 -11.52 -7.38 -5.76
CA CYS A 98 -12.22 -6.94 -4.55
C CYS A 98 -11.99 -7.88 -3.35
N GLY A 99 -12.20 -7.36 -2.14
CA GLY A 99 -11.95 -8.08 -0.89
C GLY A 99 -10.45 -8.25 -0.58
N VAL A 100 -10.13 -9.00 0.48
CA VAL A 100 -8.74 -9.20 0.95
C VAL A 100 -7.90 -9.91 -0.11
N ALA A 101 -8.31 -11.10 -0.56
CA ALA A 101 -7.57 -11.86 -1.56
C ALA A 101 -7.50 -11.14 -2.91
N GLY A 102 -8.61 -10.54 -3.36
CA GLY A 102 -8.64 -9.84 -4.64
C GLY A 102 -7.73 -8.62 -4.65
N ARG A 103 -7.59 -7.88 -3.55
CA ARG A 103 -6.68 -6.74 -3.48
C ARG A 103 -5.21 -7.16 -3.65
N ILE A 104 -4.81 -8.33 -3.17
CA ILE A 104 -3.45 -8.85 -3.39
C ILE A 104 -3.24 -9.30 -4.83
N ARG A 105 -4.24 -9.98 -5.44
CA ARG A 105 -4.19 -10.28 -6.89
C ARG A 105 -4.10 -9.02 -7.74
N GLY A 106 -4.89 -8.00 -7.39
CA GLY A 106 -4.83 -6.69 -8.04
C GLY A 106 -3.49 -6.00 -7.84
N LEU A 107 -2.89 -6.08 -6.64
CA LEU A 107 -1.57 -5.56 -6.36
C LEU A 107 -0.49 -6.24 -7.22
N SER A 108 -0.55 -7.57 -7.36
CA SER A 108 0.34 -8.34 -8.25
C SER A 108 0.37 -7.77 -9.67
N GLU A 109 -0.81 -7.48 -10.23
CA GLU A 109 -0.90 -6.91 -11.58
C GLU A 109 -0.47 -5.44 -11.64
N VAL A 110 -0.74 -4.66 -10.59
CA VAL A 110 -0.31 -3.26 -10.49
C VAL A 110 1.21 -3.13 -10.44
N LEU A 111 1.89 -4.02 -9.70
CA LEU A 111 3.35 -3.99 -9.55
C LEU A 111 4.08 -4.19 -10.89
N LYS A 112 3.49 -4.93 -11.83
CA LYS A 112 4.03 -5.21 -13.17
C LYS A 112 3.87 -4.06 -14.18
N THR A 113 3.25 -2.95 -13.79
CA THR A 113 3.03 -1.82 -14.70
C THR A 113 4.28 -0.95 -14.80
N ASP A 114 4.57 -0.42 -15.99
CA ASP A 114 5.73 0.46 -16.20
C ASP A 114 5.61 1.80 -15.47
N ARG A 115 4.38 2.28 -15.27
CA ARG A 115 4.05 3.52 -14.54
C ARG A 115 2.73 3.36 -13.79
N TRP A 116 2.65 3.89 -12.57
CA TRP A 116 1.40 3.90 -11.80
C TRP A 116 0.27 4.64 -12.52
N THR A 117 0.59 5.81 -13.08
CA THR A 117 -0.31 6.61 -13.92
C THR A 117 0.48 7.19 -15.09
N SER A 118 -0.21 7.61 -16.15
CA SER A 118 0.43 8.26 -17.30
C SER A 118 1.11 9.60 -16.95
N LYS A 119 0.78 10.20 -15.79
CA LYS A 119 1.34 11.47 -15.31
C LYS A 119 2.58 11.29 -14.42
N CYS A 120 2.95 10.06 -14.06
CA CYS A 120 4.13 9.81 -13.25
C CYS A 120 5.39 10.20 -14.04
N GLN A 121 6.30 10.96 -13.41
CA GLN A 121 7.57 11.34 -14.02
C GLN A 121 8.56 10.16 -14.04
N HIS A 122 8.58 9.35 -12.98
CA HIS A 122 9.43 8.16 -12.86
C HIS A 122 8.80 6.93 -13.53
N MET A 123 9.64 6.09 -14.15
CA MET A 123 9.24 4.72 -14.46
C MET A 123 9.33 3.88 -13.19
N ASN A 124 8.51 2.84 -13.12
CA ASN A 124 8.49 1.96 -11.97
C ASN A 124 9.79 1.14 -11.83
N CYS A 125 10.41 0.82 -12.96
CA CYS A 125 11.69 0.13 -13.02
C CYS A 125 12.88 0.93 -12.47
N ASP A 126 12.76 2.26 -12.35
CA ASP A 126 13.82 3.11 -11.81
C ASP A 126 13.83 3.14 -10.28
N MET A 127 12.83 2.52 -9.64
CA MET A 127 12.69 2.47 -8.18
C MET A 127 13.30 1.18 -7.61
N SER A 128 13.52 1.16 -6.30
CA SER A 128 13.86 -0.05 -5.54
C SER A 128 12.74 -0.29 -4.53
N LEU A 129 11.65 -0.89 -5.00
CA LEU A 129 10.46 -1.10 -4.19
C LEU A 129 10.63 -2.30 -3.27
N VAL A 130 10.12 -2.19 -2.06
CA VAL A 130 10.12 -3.28 -1.07
C VAL A 130 8.69 -3.58 -0.65
N LEU A 131 8.26 -4.82 -0.86
CA LEU A 131 6.94 -5.33 -0.56
C LEU A 131 6.99 -6.23 0.69
N TYR A 132 6.14 -5.93 1.65
CA TYR A 132 5.86 -6.77 2.81
C TYR A 132 4.39 -7.20 2.77
N LEU A 133 4.11 -8.44 3.16
CA LEU A 133 2.77 -9.03 3.15
C LEU A 133 2.53 -9.81 4.44
N ALA A 134 1.30 -9.82 4.95
CA ALA A 134 0.94 -10.79 5.98
C ALA A 134 1.01 -12.22 5.40
N ASP A 135 1.49 -13.17 6.20
CA ASP A 135 1.79 -14.54 5.75
C ASP A 135 0.61 -15.23 5.05
N ASP A 136 -0.60 -15.05 5.59
CA ASP A 136 -1.81 -15.72 5.10
C ASP A 136 -2.29 -15.22 3.73
N VAL A 137 -1.74 -14.11 3.24
CA VAL A 137 -2.08 -13.53 1.94
C VAL A 137 -1.01 -13.70 0.87
N VAL A 138 0.20 -14.16 1.24
CA VAL A 138 1.31 -14.40 0.28
C VAL A 138 0.88 -15.36 -0.84
N ARG A 139 0.05 -16.37 -0.52
CA ARG A 139 -0.52 -17.32 -1.49
C ARG A 139 -1.37 -16.69 -2.61
N PHE A 140 -1.73 -15.41 -2.52
CA PHE A 140 -2.54 -14.71 -3.52
C PHE A 140 -1.70 -13.89 -4.51
N ILE A 141 -0.38 -13.94 -4.41
CA ILE A 141 0.55 -13.28 -5.32
C ILE A 141 1.64 -14.26 -5.75
N ASP A 142 2.06 -14.16 -7.01
CA ASP A 142 3.24 -14.85 -7.50
C ASP A 142 4.49 -14.02 -7.16
N VAL A 143 5.13 -14.35 -6.04
CA VAL A 143 6.36 -13.68 -5.59
C VAL A 143 7.52 -13.92 -6.57
N SER A 144 7.56 -15.09 -7.22
CA SER A 144 8.64 -15.43 -8.17
C SER A 144 8.52 -14.66 -9.48
N GLY A 145 7.31 -14.23 -9.85
CA GLY A 145 7.01 -13.40 -11.00
C GLY A 145 6.98 -11.89 -10.72
N LEU A 146 7.49 -11.44 -9.58
CA LEU A 146 7.62 -10.01 -9.31
C LEU A 146 8.67 -9.36 -10.23
N PRO A 147 8.47 -8.11 -10.68
CA PRO A 147 9.49 -7.39 -11.43
C PRO A 147 10.78 -7.23 -10.63
N SER A 148 11.93 -7.19 -11.30
CA SER A 148 13.25 -7.11 -10.66
C SER A 148 13.45 -5.89 -9.75
N TYR A 149 12.67 -4.84 -9.95
CA TYR A 149 12.66 -3.62 -9.13
C TYR A 149 11.76 -3.74 -7.88
N VAL A 150 11.13 -4.89 -7.63
CA VAL A 150 10.30 -5.18 -6.46
C VAL A 150 10.90 -6.34 -5.68
N THR A 151 11.39 -6.06 -4.47
CA THR A 151 11.86 -7.10 -3.54
C THR A 151 10.74 -7.47 -2.58
N PHE A 152 10.39 -8.77 -2.48
CA PHE A 152 9.56 -9.26 -1.38
C PHE A 152 10.43 -9.49 -0.14
N ALA A 153 10.15 -8.76 0.93
CA ALA A 153 10.94 -8.76 2.16
C ALA A 153 10.31 -9.56 3.31
N GLY A 154 9.22 -10.29 3.06
CA GLY A 154 8.57 -11.16 4.05
C GLY A 154 7.40 -10.48 4.79
N PRO A 155 7.21 -10.80 6.09
CA PRO A 155 6.06 -10.34 6.87
C PRO A 155 6.06 -8.82 7.08
N ILE A 156 4.90 -8.26 7.45
CA ILE A 156 4.79 -6.84 7.82
C ILE A 156 5.76 -6.55 8.98
N PRO A 157 6.67 -5.55 8.85
CA PRO A 157 7.62 -5.24 9.90
C PRO A 157 6.91 -4.67 11.12
N ASP A 158 7.51 -4.85 12.31
CA ASP A 158 7.03 -4.19 13.52
C ASP A 158 7.29 -2.68 13.43
N PHE A 159 6.36 -1.87 13.99
CA PHE A 159 6.46 -0.42 14.03
C PHE A 159 6.28 0.15 15.43
#